data_AF-A0A151NBT8-F1
#
_entry.id   AF-A0A151NBT8-F1
#
_cell.length_a   1.000
_cell.length_b   1.000
_cell.length_c   1.000
_cell.angle_alpha   90.00
_cell.angle_beta   90.00
_cell.angle_gamma   90.00
#
_symmetry.space_group_name_H-M   'P 1'
#
loop_
_entity.id
_entity.type
_entity.pdbx_description
1 polymer ?
#
loop_
_entity_poly.entity_id
_entity_poly.type
_entity_poly.pdbx_seq_one_letter_code
_entity_poly.pdbx_strand_id
1 'polypeptide(L)'
;MVSTAQNRQTFIQSAITFLRKGNGLYNGDKKPYRNCTQWRETCSIKSSERQHWISTQAKMAKLFLLTGLVLLLNAQIGSAYVLSCYFTNWGQYRPSPGKYFPKDIDPCLCTHLLYAFAGMTNNEIATIEWNDVTLYKSFNDLKNQNSELKTLLSIGGWNFGTAP
;
A
#
# COMPACT_ATOMS: atom_id res chain seq x y z
N MET A 1 -2.68 -23.77 -9.36
CA MET A 1 -3.76 -24.01 -8.36
C MET A 1 -4.77 -22.86 -8.20
N VAL A 2 -4.98 -22.01 -9.23
CA VAL A 2 -6.13 -21.08 -9.32
C VAL A 2 -6.72 -21.10 -10.75
N SER A 3 -6.78 -22.28 -11.38
CA SER A 3 -7.19 -22.40 -12.79
C SER A 3 -8.71 -22.49 -12.98
N THR A 4 -9.48 -22.80 -11.93
CA THR A 4 -10.93 -22.97 -12.02
C THR A 4 -11.68 -21.85 -11.29
N ALA A 5 -12.84 -21.45 -11.84
CA ALA A 5 -13.66 -20.36 -11.30
C ALA A 5 -14.14 -20.64 -9.86
N GLN A 6 -14.43 -21.90 -9.52
CA GLN A 6 -14.83 -22.32 -8.19
C GLN A 6 -13.72 -22.05 -7.15
N ASN A 7 -12.47 -22.38 -7.48
CA ASN A 7 -11.33 -22.18 -6.59
C ASN A 7 -11.02 -20.69 -6.36
N ARG A 8 -11.32 -19.83 -7.35
CA ARG A 8 -11.20 -18.37 -7.23
C ARG A 8 -12.18 -17.81 -6.20
N GLN A 9 -13.43 -18.29 -6.20
CA GLN A 9 -14.44 -17.79 -5.26
C GLN A 9 -14.14 -18.22 -3.82
N THR A 10 -13.72 -19.47 -3.61
CA THR A 10 -13.28 -19.95 -2.29
C THR A 10 -12.09 -19.16 -1.79
N PHE A 11 -11.10 -18.88 -2.65
CA PHE A 11 -9.94 -18.06 -2.29
C PHE A 11 -10.31 -16.65 -1.82
N ILE A 12 -11.22 -15.97 -2.55
CA ILE A 12 -11.69 -14.62 -2.18
C ILE A 12 -12.40 -14.65 -0.81
N GLN A 13 -13.25 -15.64 -0.56
CA GLN A 13 -13.99 -15.74 0.71
C GLN A 13 -13.07 -16.06 1.91
N SER A 14 -12.07 -16.93 1.73
CA SER A 14 -11.07 -17.23 2.76
C SER A 14 -10.21 -16.00 3.09
N ALA A 15 -9.79 -15.24 2.07
CA ALA A 15 -9.01 -14.02 2.26
C ALA A 15 -9.79 -12.94 3.03
N ILE A 16 -11.06 -12.73 2.68
CA ILE A 16 -11.95 -11.78 3.40
C ILE A 16 -12.14 -12.21 4.86
N THR A 17 -12.35 -13.50 5.11
CA THR A 17 -12.54 -14.05 6.46
C THR A 17 -11.28 -13.89 7.31
N PHE A 18 -10.12 -14.14 6.74
CA PHE A 18 -8.83 -13.96 7.40
C PHE A 18 -8.56 -12.50 7.78
N LEU A 19 -8.79 -11.57 6.86
CA LEU A 19 -8.64 -10.12 7.10
C LEU A 19 -9.58 -9.60 8.18
N ARG A 20 -10.76 -10.21 8.36
CA ARG A 20 -11.72 -9.84 9.41
C ARG A 20 -11.34 -10.37 10.80
N LYS A 21 -10.67 -11.52 10.90
CA LYS A 21 -10.26 -12.12 12.19
C LYS A 21 -9.12 -11.36 12.89
N GLY A 22 -8.29 -10.62 12.15
CA GLY A 22 -7.09 -9.95 12.71
C GLY A 22 -7.32 -8.59 13.39
N ASN A 23 -8.52 -8.01 13.34
CA ASN A 23 -8.78 -6.64 13.81
C ASN A 23 -9.26 -6.54 15.27
N GLY A 24 -9.23 -7.64 16.02
CA GLY A 24 -9.60 -7.65 17.44
C GLY A 24 -8.37 -7.74 18.33
N LEU A 25 -8.20 -6.73 19.20
CA LEU A 25 -7.49 -6.73 20.49
C LEU A 25 -6.13 -6.01 20.57
N TYR A 26 -6.18 -4.91 21.33
CA TYR A 26 -5.24 -4.44 22.35
C TYR A 26 -4.37 -3.20 22.03
N ASN A 27 -4.51 -2.22 22.94
CA ASN A 27 -3.77 -0.97 23.10
C ASN A 27 -2.36 -1.22 23.64
N GLY A 28 -1.34 -0.57 23.09
CA GLY A 28 0.01 -0.57 23.66
C GLY A 28 0.96 0.40 22.98
N ASP A 29 1.36 1.42 23.73
CA ASP A 29 2.56 2.27 23.66
C ASP A 29 3.07 2.74 22.27
N LYS A 30 2.69 3.98 21.94
CA LYS A 30 3.15 4.70 20.75
C LYS A 30 4.54 5.31 21.00
N LYS A 31 5.55 4.89 20.21
CA LYS A 31 6.79 5.68 20.03
C LYS A 31 6.51 6.94 19.19
N PRO A 32 7.32 8.01 19.30
CA PRO A 32 7.13 9.22 18.51
C PRO A 32 7.52 8.97 17.05
N TYR A 33 6.54 8.95 16.14
CA TYR A 33 6.74 8.66 14.72
C TYR A 33 6.86 9.96 13.88
N ARG A 34 7.71 9.93 12.84
CA ARG A 34 7.84 11.01 11.85
C ARG A 34 6.58 11.10 10.99
N ASN A 35 6.16 12.31 10.63
CA ASN A 35 4.97 12.54 9.82
C ASN A 35 5.22 12.07 8.37
N CYS A 36 4.52 11.03 7.90
CA CYS A 36 4.71 10.43 6.57
C CYS A 36 4.39 11.37 5.40
N THR A 37 3.82 12.56 5.65
CA THR A 37 3.52 13.57 4.63
C THR A 37 4.77 14.19 4.00
N GLN A 38 5.94 14.10 4.65
CA GLN A 38 7.14 14.82 4.23
C GLN A 38 7.76 14.34 2.89
N TRP A 39 7.35 13.17 2.37
CA TRP A 39 7.83 12.66 1.08
C TRP A 39 6.96 13.02 -0.13
N ARG A 40 5.83 13.74 0.05
CA ARG A 40 4.93 14.12 -1.06
C ARG A 40 5.22 15.49 -1.69
N GLU A 41 6.22 16.22 -1.23
CA GLU A 41 6.42 17.60 -1.66
C GLU A 41 7.59 17.76 -2.63
N THR A 42 7.36 17.52 -3.92
CA THR A 42 7.94 18.33 -5.01
C THR A 42 7.18 18.09 -6.31
N CYS A 43 6.09 18.83 -6.52
CA CYS A 43 5.73 19.31 -7.85
C CYS A 43 5.10 20.69 -7.68
N SER A 44 5.95 21.71 -7.53
CA SER A 44 5.53 23.11 -7.46
C SER A 44 5.90 23.79 -8.77
N ILE A 45 4.93 23.96 -9.66
CA ILE A 45 5.07 24.80 -10.85
C ILE A 45 4.93 26.25 -10.40
N LYS A 46 6.04 27.00 -10.44
CA LYS A 46 6.10 28.42 -10.11
C LYS A 46 5.61 29.23 -11.31
N SER A 47 4.46 29.89 -11.20
CA SER A 47 3.95 30.81 -12.22
C SER A 47 4.46 32.23 -11.96
N SER A 48 4.99 32.88 -13.01
CA SER A 48 5.48 34.26 -12.98
C SER A 48 5.42 34.85 -14.39
N GLU A 49 4.49 35.76 -14.66
CA GLU A 49 4.76 37.18 -14.96
C GLU A 49 3.53 37.96 -15.47
N ARG A 50 3.66 39.29 -15.40
CA ARG A 50 2.65 40.34 -15.30
C ARG A 50 1.95 40.74 -16.60
N GLN A 51 0.76 41.32 -16.44
CA GLN A 51 -0.19 41.79 -17.45
C GLN A 51 0.24 43.04 -18.23
N HIS A 52 -0.33 43.24 -19.44
CA HIS A 52 -0.66 44.59 -19.93
C HIS A 52 -1.75 44.62 -21.05
N TRP A 53 -2.68 45.58 -20.91
CA TRP A 53 -3.55 46.26 -21.89
C TRP A 53 -5.03 45.82 -22.07
N ILE A 54 -5.90 46.77 -21.70
CA ILE A 54 -7.37 46.73 -21.68
C ILE A 54 -7.88 47.24 -23.04
N SER A 55 -8.36 46.36 -23.94
CA SER A 55 -9.15 46.77 -25.13
C SER A 55 -9.96 45.64 -25.82
N THR A 56 -10.07 44.43 -25.24
CA THR A 56 -10.63 43.25 -25.93
C THR A 56 -11.55 42.43 -25.02
N GLN A 57 -12.47 43.09 -24.32
CA GLN A 57 -13.06 42.56 -23.08
C GLN A 57 -14.00 41.35 -23.23
N ALA A 58 -14.74 41.18 -24.33
CA ALA A 58 -15.68 40.06 -24.47
C ALA A 58 -15.07 38.78 -25.11
N LYS A 59 -14.14 38.94 -26.06
CA LYS A 59 -13.50 37.80 -26.74
C LYS A 59 -12.37 37.19 -25.90
N MET A 60 -11.66 38.01 -25.12
CA MET A 60 -10.60 37.55 -24.22
C MET A 60 -11.14 36.81 -23.00
N ALA A 61 -12.32 37.20 -22.47
CA ALA A 61 -12.93 36.50 -21.33
C ALA A 61 -13.23 35.03 -21.64
N LYS A 62 -13.76 34.72 -22.84
CA LYS A 62 -13.95 33.33 -23.29
C LYS A 62 -12.63 32.56 -23.40
N LEU A 63 -11.57 33.20 -23.86
CA LEU A 63 -10.26 32.57 -24.01
C LEU A 63 -9.61 32.29 -22.63
N PHE A 64 -9.72 33.22 -21.68
CA PHE A 64 -9.26 33.01 -20.30
C PHE A 64 -10.08 31.95 -19.55
N LEU A 65 -11.40 31.89 -19.77
CA LEU A 65 -12.25 30.84 -19.21
C LEU A 65 -11.93 29.46 -19.78
N LEU A 66 -11.72 29.36 -21.10
CA LEU A 66 -11.34 28.09 -21.75
C LEU A 66 -9.95 27.62 -21.32
N THR A 67 -8.96 28.52 -21.26
CA THR A 67 -7.60 28.18 -20.80
C THR A 67 -7.58 27.81 -19.31
N GLY A 68 -8.33 28.51 -18.46
CA GLY A 68 -8.52 28.16 -17.06
C GLY A 68 -9.19 26.80 -16.86
N LEU A 69 -10.23 26.49 -17.65
CA LEU A 69 -10.90 25.19 -17.63
C LEU A 69 -9.96 24.06 -18.07
N VAL A 70 -9.16 24.26 -19.12
CA VAL A 70 -8.16 23.29 -19.58
C VAL A 70 -7.07 23.08 -18.52
N LEU A 71 -6.59 24.13 -17.86
CA LEU A 71 -5.63 24.01 -16.76
C LEU A 71 -6.19 23.22 -15.56
N LEU A 72 -7.44 23.47 -15.17
CA LEU A 72 -8.12 22.71 -14.10
C LEU A 72 -8.31 21.24 -14.46
N LEU A 73 -8.64 20.94 -15.73
CA LEU A 73 -8.76 19.56 -16.23
C LEU A 73 -7.42 18.83 -16.22
N ASN A 74 -6.32 19.51 -16.59
CA ASN A 74 -4.98 18.92 -16.58
C ASN A 74 -4.39 18.76 -15.16
N ALA A 75 -4.82 19.58 -14.18
CA ALA A 75 -4.40 19.46 -12.79
C ALA A 75 -4.83 18.15 -12.12
N GLN A 76 -5.85 17.46 -12.65
CA GLN A 76 -6.28 16.16 -12.14
C GLN A 76 -5.51 14.96 -12.72
N ILE A 77 -4.63 15.19 -13.70
CA ILE A 77 -3.79 14.13 -14.29
C ILE A 77 -2.52 13.94 -13.42
N GLY A 78 -2.73 13.76 -12.11
CA GLY A 78 -1.68 13.31 -11.21
C GLY A 78 -1.52 11.80 -11.32
N SER A 79 -0.38 11.32 -11.81
CA SER A 79 -0.06 9.89 -11.74
C SER A 79 0.33 9.52 -10.31
N ALA A 80 -0.49 8.70 -9.65
CA ALA A 80 -0.14 8.13 -8.36
C ALA A 80 0.67 6.84 -8.58
N TYR A 81 1.94 6.85 -8.21
CA TYR A 81 2.80 5.67 -8.28
C TYR A 81 2.55 4.73 -7.09
N VAL A 82 2.42 3.43 -7.38
CA VAL A 82 2.30 2.39 -6.35
C VAL A 82 3.67 1.77 -6.12
N LEU A 83 4.19 1.89 -4.89
CA LEU A 83 5.41 1.21 -4.45
C LEU A 83 5.03 0.02 -3.55
N SER A 84 5.22 -1.18 -4.09
CA SER A 84 4.89 -2.46 -3.46
C SER A 84 6.13 -3.13 -2.91
N CYS A 85 6.18 -3.40 -1.61
CA CYS A 85 7.33 -4.00 -0.93
C CYS A 85 6.97 -5.33 -0.29
N TYR A 86 7.77 -6.36 -0.55
CA TYR A 86 7.61 -7.67 0.06
C TYR A 86 8.34 -7.75 1.40
N PHE A 87 7.61 -8.15 2.43
CA PHE A 87 8.16 -8.62 3.70
C PHE A 87 8.19 -10.15 3.70
N THR A 88 9.29 -10.74 4.15
CA THR A 88 9.48 -12.19 4.12
C THR A 88 9.56 -12.73 5.55
N ASN A 89 8.68 -13.66 5.92
CA ASN A 89 8.60 -14.18 7.28
C ASN A 89 9.85 -14.96 7.71
N TRP A 90 10.56 -15.60 6.77
CA TRP A 90 11.84 -16.25 7.03
C TRP A 90 13.02 -15.29 7.31
N GLY A 91 12.83 -13.98 7.12
CA GLY A 91 13.83 -12.95 7.48
C GLY A 91 14.19 -12.95 8.96
N GLN A 92 13.31 -13.46 9.82
CA GLN A 92 13.52 -13.57 11.27
C GLN A 92 14.63 -14.56 11.67
N TYR A 93 14.96 -15.50 10.79
CA TYR A 93 15.95 -16.54 11.06
C TYR A 93 17.37 -16.16 10.66
N ARG A 94 17.55 -15.00 10.00
CA ARG A 94 18.88 -14.53 9.62
C ARG A 94 19.71 -14.18 10.86
N PRO A 95 21.04 -14.37 10.81
CA PRO A 95 21.94 -13.88 11.86
C PRO A 95 21.95 -12.35 11.90
N SER A 96 22.33 -11.78 13.04
CA SER A 96 22.55 -10.33 13.15
C SER A 96 23.69 -9.89 12.21
N PRO A 97 23.59 -8.74 11.51
CA PRO A 97 22.53 -7.73 11.59
C PRO A 97 21.37 -7.94 10.60
N GLY A 98 21.38 -9.03 9.82
CA GLY A 98 20.39 -9.28 8.76
C GLY A 98 19.03 -9.79 9.25
N LYS A 99 18.86 -9.97 10.57
CA LYS A 99 17.60 -10.39 11.19
C LYS A 99 16.55 -9.29 11.02
N TYR A 100 15.39 -9.64 10.48
CA TYR A 100 14.39 -8.66 10.07
C TYR A 100 12.99 -9.03 10.56
N PHE A 101 12.30 -8.07 11.20
CA PHE A 101 10.95 -8.21 11.74
C PHE A 101 10.05 -7.06 11.26
N PRO A 102 8.72 -7.16 11.42
CA PRO A 102 7.80 -6.08 11.05
C PRO A 102 8.11 -4.73 11.73
N LYS A 103 8.68 -4.75 12.94
CA LYS A 103 9.12 -3.55 13.66
C LYS A 103 10.26 -2.78 12.97
N ASP A 104 10.99 -3.44 12.06
CA ASP A 104 12.13 -2.87 11.34
C ASP A 104 11.69 -2.28 9.97
N ILE A 105 10.40 -2.34 9.65
CA ILE A 105 9.82 -1.74 8.45
C ILE A 105 9.54 -0.25 8.72
N ASP A 106 9.98 0.61 7.81
CA ASP A 106 9.55 2.01 7.78
C ASP A 106 8.14 2.11 7.15
N PRO A 107 7.10 2.49 7.93
CA PRO A 107 5.72 2.56 7.44
C PRO A 107 5.49 3.63 6.37
N CYS A 108 6.41 4.59 6.20
CA CYS A 108 6.31 5.64 5.20
C CYS A 108 7.03 5.28 3.89
N LEU A 109 7.83 4.21 3.86
CA LEU A 109 8.66 3.86 2.71
C LEU A 109 7.84 3.37 1.52
N CYS A 110 6.87 2.50 1.76
CA CYS A 110 6.09 1.82 0.72
C CYS A 110 4.61 2.21 0.81
N THR A 111 3.88 2.15 -0.31
CA THR A 111 2.43 2.37 -0.29
C THR A 111 1.66 1.06 -0.05
N HIS A 112 2.22 -0.06 -0.50
CA HIS A 112 1.68 -1.40 -0.32
C HIS A 112 2.74 -2.33 0.26
N LEU A 113 2.42 -3.02 1.35
CA LEU A 113 3.25 -4.08 1.91
C LEU A 113 2.63 -5.45 1.65
N LEU A 114 3.43 -6.39 1.18
CA LEU A 114 3.02 -7.75 0.86
C LEU A 114 3.73 -8.72 1.79
N TYR A 115 2.96 -9.46 2.60
CA TYR A 115 3.49 -10.49 3.47
C TYR A 115 3.70 -11.79 2.67
N ALA A 116 4.95 -12.21 2.54
CA ALA A 116 5.38 -13.44 1.90
C ALA A 116 5.82 -14.47 2.96
N PHE A 117 5.22 -15.65 3.06
CA PHE A 117 4.04 -16.14 2.34
C PHE A 117 3.08 -16.87 3.28
N ALA A 118 1.81 -16.95 2.90
CA ALA A 118 0.86 -17.92 3.44
C ALA A 118 0.79 -19.17 2.56
N GLY A 119 0.40 -20.28 3.18
CA GLY A 119 0.20 -21.57 2.56
C GLY A 119 -1.28 -21.89 2.34
N MET A 120 -1.56 -23.17 2.08
CA MET A 120 -2.89 -23.69 1.91
C MET A 120 -2.99 -25.09 2.54
N THR A 121 -4.08 -25.35 3.25
CA THR A 121 -4.39 -26.66 3.84
C THR A 121 -5.87 -26.90 3.61
N ASN A 122 -6.25 -28.06 3.07
CA ASN A 122 -7.64 -28.39 2.75
C ASN A 122 -8.35 -27.30 1.91
N ASN A 123 -7.66 -26.74 0.92
CA ASN A 123 -8.15 -25.65 0.06
C ASN A 123 -8.44 -24.33 0.81
N GLU A 124 -8.03 -24.20 2.06
CA GLU A 124 -8.13 -23.00 2.87
C GLU A 124 -6.76 -22.37 3.12
N ILE A 125 -6.72 -21.06 3.28
CA ILE A 125 -5.49 -20.31 3.55
C ILE A 125 -4.97 -20.69 4.94
N ALA A 126 -3.70 -21.08 5.02
CA ALA A 126 -3.05 -21.49 6.25
C ALA A 126 -1.73 -20.72 6.48
N THR A 127 -1.30 -20.65 7.74
CA THR A 127 0.02 -20.13 8.10
C THR A 127 1.11 -21.13 7.74
N ILE A 128 2.32 -20.64 7.46
CA ILE A 128 3.48 -21.49 7.20
C ILE A 128 4.37 -21.56 8.45
N GLU A 129 4.61 -20.41 9.07
CA GLU A 129 5.44 -20.31 10.26
C GLU A 129 4.58 -20.35 11.53
N TRP A 130 5.15 -20.94 12.60
CA TRP A 130 4.50 -21.11 13.89
C TRP A 130 4.09 -19.78 14.55
N ASN A 131 4.78 -18.68 14.22
CA ASN A 131 4.54 -17.34 14.77
C ASN A 131 3.92 -16.35 13.77
N ASP A 132 3.46 -16.81 12.60
CA ASP A 132 2.85 -15.96 11.58
C ASP A 132 1.70 -15.12 12.15
N VAL A 133 0.87 -15.69 13.03
CA VAL A 133 -0.26 -14.96 13.66
C VAL A 133 0.21 -13.72 14.43
N THR A 134 1.32 -13.83 15.16
CA THR A 134 1.93 -12.71 15.89
C THR A 134 2.55 -11.69 14.94
N LEU A 135 3.19 -12.16 13.87
CA LEU A 135 3.79 -11.30 12.85
C LEU A 135 2.73 -10.55 12.03
N TYR A 136 1.61 -11.18 11.68
CA TYR A 136 0.50 -10.53 10.99
C TYR A 136 -0.07 -9.38 11.77
N LYS A 137 -0.23 -9.54 13.09
CA LYS A 137 -0.67 -8.45 13.95
C LYS A 137 0.30 -7.28 13.89
N SER A 138 1.58 -7.55 14.17
CA SER A 138 2.64 -6.53 14.15
C SER A 138 2.78 -5.84 12.80
N PHE A 139 2.61 -6.59 11.71
CA PHE A 139 2.66 -6.09 10.33
C PHE A 139 1.44 -5.21 9.98
N ASN A 140 0.24 -5.60 10.40
CA ASN A 140 -0.96 -4.80 10.21
C ASN A 140 -0.98 -3.54 11.09
N ASP A 141 -0.37 -3.59 12.27
CA ASP A 141 -0.26 -2.46 13.18
C ASP A 141 0.58 -1.30 12.61
N LEU A 142 1.38 -1.53 11.56
CA LEU A 142 2.06 -0.46 10.82
C LEU A 142 1.05 0.55 10.23
N LYS A 143 -0.19 0.13 9.97
CA LYS A 143 -1.27 1.03 9.52
C LYS A 143 -1.71 2.03 10.58
N ASN A 144 -1.44 1.76 11.85
CA ASN A 144 -1.69 2.71 12.94
C ASN A 144 -0.72 3.90 12.89
N GLN A 145 0.43 3.72 12.23
CA GLN A 145 1.44 4.76 12.01
C GLN A 145 1.22 5.47 10.67
N ASN A 146 0.82 4.72 9.63
CA ASN A 146 0.46 5.26 8.33
C ASN A 146 -0.91 4.69 7.88
N SER A 147 -1.98 5.48 8.03
CA SER A 147 -3.34 5.06 7.68
C SER A 147 -3.57 4.87 6.17
N GLU A 148 -2.70 5.43 5.33
CA GLU A 148 -2.74 5.26 3.88
C GLU A 148 -2.13 3.93 3.42
N LEU A 149 -1.28 3.33 4.26
CA LEU A 149 -0.58 2.07 3.99
C LEU A 149 -1.58 0.92 3.77
N LYS A 150 -1.34 0.13 2.72
CA LYS A 150 -2.13 -1.08 2.43
C LYS A 150 -1.29 -2.31 2.71
N THR A 151 -1.85 -3.26 3.45
CA THR A 151 -1.21 -4.55 3.73
C THR A 151 -1.95 -5.67 2.98
N LEU A 152 -1.20 -6.54 2.32
CA LEU A 152 -1.71 -7.70 1.59
C LEU A 152 -0.98 -8.96 2.03
N LEU A 153 -1.65 -10.11 1.92
CA LEU A 153 -1.08 -11.43 2.17
C LEU A 153 -0.85 -12.15 0.84
N SER A 154 0.40 -12.53 0.57
CA SER A 154 0.77 -13.29 -0.61
C SER A 154 0.75 -14.79 -0.29
N ILE A 155 0.07 -15.58 -1.12
CA ILE A 155 -0.02 -17.04 -0.97
C ILE A 155 0.81 -17.69 -2.07
N GLY A 156 1.58 -18.71 -1.71
CA GLY A 156 2.43 -19.44 -2.65
C GLY A 156 3.93 -19.19 -2.42
N GLY A 157 4.64 -18.79 -3.47
CA GLY A 157 6.09 -18.70 -3.49
C GLY A 157 6.75 -19.95 -4.08
N TRP A 158 8.06 -19.87 -4.33
CA TRP A 158 8.81 -20.95 -5.02
C TRP A 158 8.67 -22.31 -4.31
N ASN A 159 8.82 -22.32 -2.98
CA ASN A 159 8.78 -23.54 -2.17
C ASN A 159 7.37 -24.11 -1.97
N PHE A 160 6.32 -23.36 -2.29
CA PHE A 160 4.94 -23.85 -2.19
C PHE A 160 4.65 -24.95 -3.21
N GLY A 161 5.40 -24.97 -4.31
CA GLY A 161 5.29 -25.96 -5.36
C GLY A 161 3.98 -25.88 -6.14
N THR A 162 3.81 -26.85 -7.03
CA THR A 162 2.55 -27.21 -7.67
C THR A 162 2.26 -28.64 -7.26
N ALA A 163 1.05 -28.96 -6.79
CA ALA A 163 0.70 -30.38 -6.70
C ALA A 163 0.84 -31.01 -8.10
N PRO A 164 1.41 -32.23 -8.20
CA PRO A 164 1.31 -33.03 -9.41
C PRO A 164 -0.15 -33.33 -9.77
#